data_AF-A0AAJ5ZQQ7-F1
#
_entry.id   AF-A0AAJ5ZQQ7-F1
#
_cell.length_a   1.000
_cell.length_b   1.000
_cell.length_c   1.000
_cell.angle_alpha   90.00
_cell.angle_beta   90.00
_cell.angle_gamma   90.00
#
_symmetry.space_group_name_H-M   'P 1'
#
loop_
_entity.id
_entity.type
_entity.pdbx_description
1 polymer ?
#
loop_
_entity_poly.entity_id
_entity_poly.type
_entity_poly.pdbx_seq_one_letter_code
_entity_poly.pdbx_strand_id
1 'polypeptide(L)'
;MHGKIIARLAFAACLGITQPSLAAPDWKAVAQALGKSGSEASGGVYRVGLPRSDLKVTLDGVELKPALALGSWLAFKPMGDHNTMVMGDLVLTESEISPVMMKLIESGIEVTALHNHLRRAQPETMYMHVLGHGDPEKLATALHSALQQSATPLSDTPASATAASKAIDLDTSTIDQALGRKGKVNGGVYQVSIPRAESIKDDGMEVPDAMGSAIAINFQPTGSGKAAITGDFVLIASEVNPVLRALRESGIEVTAVHNHMLDDQPRLFFMHFWANDDVGKLAKGLKLALDQVHLKTGS
;
A
#
# COMPACT_ATOMS: atom_id res chain seq x y z
N MET A 1 -53.62 -4.84 -58.72
CA MET A 1 -52.45 -3.98 -58.43
C MET A 1 -51.91 -4.39 -57.07
N HIS A 2 -50.81 -5.15 -57.02
CA HIS A 2 -50.19 -5.61 -55.78
C HIS A 2 -48.90 -4.80 -55.55
N GLY A 3 -48.93 -3.84 -54.63
CA GLY A 3 -47.76 -3.04 -54.25
C GLY A 3 -46.94 -3.76 -53.16
N LYS A 4 -45.68 -4.09 -53.46
CA LYS A 4 -44.71 -4.63 -52.50
C LYS A 4 -44.06 -3.47 -51.74
N ILE A 5 -44.19 -3.45 -50.41
CA ILE A 5 -43.45 -2.55 -49.52
C ILE A 5 -42.08 -3.18 -49.26
N ILE A 6 -41.01 -2.50 -49.68
CA ILE A 6 -39.62 -2.86 -49.38
C ILE A 6 -39.24 -2.14 -48.07
N ALA A 7 -39.07 -2.90 -46.99
CA ALA A 7 -38.49 -2.41 -45.75
C ALA A 7 -36.96 -2.34 -45.91
N ARG A 8 -36.39 -1.13 -45.81
CA ARG A 8 -34.94 -0.91 -45.77
C ARG A 8 -34.46 -1.04 -44.32
N LEU A 9 -33.62 -2.04 -44.03
CA LEU A 9 -32.84 -2.09 -42.78
C LEU A 9 -31.73 -1.04 -42.86
N ALA A 10 -31.72 -0.10 -41.90
CA ALA A 10 -30.58 0.78 -41.66
C ALA A 10 -29.62 0.09 -40.68
N PHE A 11 -28.42 -0.24 -41.15
CA PHE A 11 -27.32 -0.73 -40.31
C PHE A 11 -26.61 0.48 -39.69
N ALA A 12 -26.83 0.73 -38.40
CA ALA A 12 -26.06 1.72 -37.66
C ALA A 12 -24.70 1.11 -37.30
N ALA A 13 -23.63 1.58 -37.96
CA ALA A 13 -22.27 1.20 -37.60
C ALA A 13 -21.86 1.94 -36.32
N CYS A 14 -21.78 1.22 -35.20
CA CYS A 14 -21.11 1.70 -34.00
C CYS A 14 -19.61 1.80 -34.29
N LEU A 15 -19.12 3.00 -34.59
CA LEU A 15 -17.69 3.30 -34.54
C LEU A 15 -17.23 3.22 -33.08
N GLY A 16 -16.59 2.10 -32.72
CA GLY A 16 -15.89 1.98 -31.44
C GLY A 16 -14.74 2.98 -31.41
N ILE A 17 -14.82 3.97 -30.53
CA ILE A 17 -13.68 4.85 -30.23
C ILE A 17 -12.65 3.99 -29.50
N THR A 18 -11.61 3.57 -30.20
CA THR A 18 -10.41 3.00 -29.57
C THR A 18 -9.71 4.13 -28.85
N GLN A 19 -9.81 4.18 -27.51
CA GLN A 19 -8.92 5.04 -26.74
C GLN A 19 -7.48 4.56 -26.98
N PRO A 20 -6.54 5.47 -27.33
CA PRO A 20 -5.15 5.08 -27.50
C PRO A 20 -4.64 4.53 -26.16
N SER A 21 -4.18 3.28 -26.17
CA SER A 21 -3.39 2.74 -25.06
C SER A 21 -2.12 3.58 -24.99
N LEU A 22 -2.00 4.41 -23.96
CA LEU A 22 -0.75 5.11 -23.67
C LEU A 22 0.34 4.04 -23.49
N ALA A 23 1.48 4.22 -24.16
CA ALA A 23 2.61 3.33 -23.96
C ALA A 23 3.05 3.43 -22.50
N ALA A 24 3.17 2.30 -21.82
CA ALA A 24 3.73 2.27 -20.48
C ALA A 24 5.16 2.87 -20.52
N PRO A 25 5.56 3.67 -19.51
CA PRO A 25 6.94 4.10 -19.35
C PRO A 25 7.93 2.93 -19.40
N ASP A 26 9.18 3.23 -19.75
CA ASP A 26 10.25 2.23 -19.66
C ASP A 26 10.57 1.96 -18.18
N TRP A 27 9.90 0.97 -17.60
CA TRP A 27 10.12 0.56 -16.22
C TRP A 27 11.54 0.07 -15.95
N LYS A 28 12.28 -0.36 -16.98
CA LYS A 28 13.69 -0.72 -16.81
C LYS A 28 14.55 0.53 -16.60
N ALA A 29 14.27 1.60 -17.34
CA ALA A 29 14.95 2.88 -17.14
C ALA A 29 14.63 3.47 -15.74
N VAL A 30 13.36 3.40 -15.32
CA VAL A 30 12.93 3.78 -13.96
C VAL A 30 13.66 2.96 -12.88
N ALA A 31 13.73 1.63 -13.03
CA ALA A 31 14.46 0.76 -12.11
C ALA A 31 15.95 1.13 -12.02
N GLN A 32 16.57 1.39 -13.16
CA GLN A 32 17.99 1.78 -13.23
C GLN A 32 18.23 3.13 -12.57
N ALA A 33 17.37 4.11 -12.82
CA ALA A 33 17.44 5.44 -12.20
C ALA A 33 17.21 5.39 -10.68
N LEU A 34 16.26 4.57 -10.23
CA LEU A 34 15.99 4.36 -8.81
C LEU A 34 17.07 3.51 -8.12
N GLY A 35 17.81 2.72 -8.87
CA GLY A 35 18.79 1.75 -8.39
C GLY A 35 18.19 0.46 -7.83
N LYS A 36 16.86 0.29 -7.89
CA LYS A 36 16.13 -0.87 -7.36
C LYS A 36 15.03 -1.30 -8.33
N SER A 37 14.97 -2.58 -8.65
CA SER A 37 13.91 -3.14 -9.48
C SER A 37 12.59 -3.35 -8.70
N GLY A 38 11.48 -3.03 -9.36
CA GLY A 38 10.12 -3.35 -8.94
C GLY A 38 9.40 -4.30 -9.90
N SER A 39 8.09 -4.40 -9.75
CA SER A 39 7.22 -5.21 -10.60
C SER A 39 5.92 -4.48 -10.93
N GLU A 40 5.31 -4.86 -12.06
CA GLU A 40 3.96 -4.38 -12.38
C GLU A 40 2.93 -5.01 -11.43
N ALA A 41 2.03 -4.17 -10.96
CA ALA A 41 0.87 -4.49 -10.13
C ALA A 41 -0.42 -4.10 -10.86
N SER A 42 -1.56 -4.56 -10.34
CA SER A 42 -2.87 -4.21 -10.86
C SER A 42 -3.10 -2.70 -10.91
N GLY A 43 -3.87 -2.23 -11.89
CA GLY A 43 -4.16 -0.79 -12.05
C GLY A 43 -3.11 -0.02 -12.85
N GLY A 44 -2.21 -0.73 -13.54
CA GLY A 44 -1.16 -0.13 -14.37
C GLY A 44 -0.06 0.52 -13.53
N VAL A 45 0.23 -0.05 -12.36
CA VAL A 45 1.17 0.50 -11.39
C VAL A 45 2.49 -0.26 -11.46
N TYR A 46 3.61 0.44 -11.52
CA TYR A 46 4.93 -0.15 -11.29
C TYR A 46 5.34 0.08 -9.83
N ARG A 47 5.44 -0.99 -9.04
CA ARG A 47 5.67 -0.92 -7.60
C ARG A 47 7.04 -1.46 -7.24
N VAL A 48 7.80 -0.69 -6.47
CA VAL A 48 9.13 -1.01 -5.98
C VAL A 48 9.07 -1.18 -4.47
N GLY A 49 9.46 -2.36 -3.98
CA GLY A 49 9.59 -2.64 -2.55
C GLY A 49 11.00 -2.36 -2.04
N LEU A 50 11.10 -1.67 -0.92
CA LEU A 50 12.33 -1.19 -0.30
C LEU A 50 12.36 -1.61 1.18
N PRO A 51 12.44 -2.91 1.49
CA PRO A 51 12.41 -3.38 2.87
C PRO A 51 13.64 -2.90 3.64
N ARG A 52 13.43 -2.40 4.87
CA ARG A 52 14.51 -2.05 5.81
C ARG A 52 15.12 -3.28 6.46
N SER A 53 15.73 -4.15 5.64
CA SER A 53 16.40 -5.38 6.10
C SER A 53 17.69 -5.12 6.86
N ASP A 54 18.18 -3.88 6.85
CA ASP A 54 19.28 -3.39 7.68
C ASP A 54 18.85 -3.20 9.15
N LEU A 55 17.56 -2.98 9.41
CA LEU A 55 17.04 -2.73 10.75
C LEU A 55 16.65 -4.04 11.46
N LYS A 56 16.91 -4.07 12.77
CA LYS A 56 16.45 -5.11 13.70
C LYS A 56 15.51 -4.48 14.72
N VAL A 57 14.26 -4.27 14.32
CA VAL A 57 13.26 -3.61 15.18
C VAL A 57 12.55 -4.64 16.05
N THR A 58 12.37 -4.30 17.32
CA THR A 58 11.59 -5.08 18.28
C THR A 58 10.45 -4.25 18.85
N LEU A 59 9.33 -4.89 19.14
CA LEU A 59 8.18 -4.28 19.82
C LEU A 59 7.48 -5.34 20.68
N ASP A 60 7.27 -5.01 21.96
CA ASP A 60 6.55 -5.87 22.93
C ASP A 60 7.07 -7.33 22.93
N GLY A 61 8.39 -7.49 22.81
CA GLY A 61 9.08 -8.79 22.79
C GLY A 61 9.10 -9.51 21.43
N VAL A 62 8.56 -8.91 20.37
CA VAL A 62 8.54 -9.46 19.01
C VAL A 62 9.59 -8.76 18.14
N GLU A 63 10.52 -9.51 17.55
CA GLU A 63 11.36 -9.01 16.46
C GLU A 63 10.53 -8.90 15.17
N LEU A 64 10.45 -7.70 14.61
CA LEU A 64 9.58 -7.41 13.47
C LEU A 64 10.29 -7.78 12.17
N LYS A 65 9.64 -8.62 11.36
CA LYS A 65 10.09 -8.88 10.00
C LYS A 65 9.86 -7.63 9.15
N PRO A 66 10.72 -7.32 8.17
CA PRO A 66 10.49 -6.20 7.27
C PRO A 66 9.12 -6.23 6.58
N ALA A 67 8.65 -7.43 6.19
CA ALA A 67 7.34 -7.61 5.57
C ALA A 67 6.14 -7.35 6.51
N LEU A 68 6.34 -7.26 7.83
CA LEU A 68 5.27 -6.94 8.78
C LEU A 68 4.95 -5.45 8.78
N ALA A 69 5.98 -4.60 8.87
CA ALA A 69 5.82 -3.16 9.01
C ALA A 69 7.00 -2.31 8.53
N LEU A 70 8.18 -2.87 8.23
CA LEU A 70 9.38 -2.08 7.89
C LEU A 70 9.63 -2.06 6.38
N GLY A 71 8.55 -2.03 5.60
CA GLY A 71 8.59 -2.08 4.15
C GLY A 71 8.35 -0.71 3.54
N SER A 72 9.42 0.03 3.24
CA SER A 72 9.29 1.22 2.40
C SER A 72 8.83 0.79 1.00
N TRP A 73 8.15 1.68 0.29
CA TRP A 73 7.74 1.41 -1.09
C TRP A 73 7.56 2.68 -1.91
N LEU A 74 7.68 2.52 -3.21
CA LEU A 74 7.37 3.54 -4.21
C LEU A 74 6.47 2.91 -5.29
N ALA A 75 5.45 3.62 -5.73
CA ALA A 75 4.52 3.17 -6.75
C ALA A 75 4.35 4.24 -7.82
N PHE A 76 4.65 3.89 -9.06
CA PHE A 76 4.57 4.77 -10.23
C PHE A 76 3.35 4.41 -11.04
N LYS A 77 2.57 5.41 -11.44
CA LYS A 77 1.39 5.25 -12.30
C LYS A 77 1.44 6.23 -13.45
N PRO A 78 1.37 5.77 -14.71
CA PRO A 78 1.23 6.64 -15.85
C PRO A 78 -0.12 7.38 -15.81
N MET A 79 -0.08 8.70 -16.02
CA MET A 79 -1.24 9.59 -15.92
C MET A 79 -1.67 10.19 -17.27
N GLY A 80 -0.99 9.85 -18.36
CA GLY A 80 -1.18 10.48 -19.68
C GLY A 80 -0.17 11.58 -19.96
N ASP A 81 -0.04 11.97 -21.23
CA ASP A 81 0.83 13.07 -21.69
C ASP A 81 2.29 13.01 -21.18
N HIS A 82 2.86 11.79 -21.12
CA HIS A 82 4.19 11.52 -20.56
C HIS A 82 4.37 11.93 -19.09
N ASN A 83 3.28 12.17 -18.37
CA ASN A 83 3.26 12.44 -16.94
C ASN A 83 3.05 11.15 -16.15
N THR A 84 3.74 11.02 -15.03
CA THR A 84 3.65 9.91 -14.08
C THR A 84 3.42 10.48 -12.70
N MET A 85 2.49 9.87 -11.96
CA MET A 85 2.36 10.07 -10.52
C MET A 85 3.24 9.04 -9.81
N VAL A 86 3.99 9.48 -8.80
CA VAL A 86 4.64 8.59 -7.84
C VAL A 86 4.09 8.86 -6.44
N MET A 87 3.72 7.80 -5.75
CA MET A 87 3.41 7.83 -4.32
C MET A 87 4.34 6.87 -3.59
N GLY A 88 4.58 7.11 -2.31
CA GLY A 88 5.41 6.23 -1.51
C GLY A 88 5.23 6.39 -0.03
N ASP A 89 5.79 5.42 0.69
CA ASP A 89 5.91 5.40 2.14
C ASP A 89 7.36 5.00 2.47
N LEU A 90 8.09 5.89 3.12
CA LEU A 90 9.49 5.70 3.46
C LEU A 90 9.64 5.46 4.97
N VAL A 91 10.12 4.28 5.34
CA VAL A 91 10.47 3.92 6.71
C VAL A 91 11.87 4.44 7.02
N LEU A 92 11.95 5.38 7.97
CA LEU A 92 13.16 6.10 8.34
C LEU A 92 13.39 6.01 9.84
N THR A 93 14.66 5.93 10.27
CA THR A 93 15.04 6.17 11.66
C THR A 93 15.06 7.67 11.96
N GLU A 94 15.03 8.05 13.23
CA GLU A 94 15.05 9.46 13.66
C GLU A 94 16.15 10.29 12.96
N SER A 95 17.37 9.75 12.87
CA SER A 95 18.51 10.43 12.24
C SER A 95 18.39 10.57 10.72
N GLU A 96 17.59 9.73 10.07
CA GLU A 96 17.40 9.71 8.61
C GLU A 96 16.30 10.67 8.14
N ILE A 97 15.34 11.04 9.02
CA ILE A 97 14.17 11.86 8.66
C ILE A 97 14.58 13.18 8.01
N SER A 98 15.32 14.02 8.73
CA SER A 98 15.68 15.36 8.28
C SER A 98 16.47 15.37 6.95
N PRO A 99 17.56 14.58 6.79
CA PRO A 99 18.33 14.63 5.55
C PRO A 99 17.56 14.06 4.35
N VAL A 100 16.73 13.03 4.53
CA VAL A 100 15.86 12.51 3.45
C VAL A 100 14.79 13.55 3.08
N MET A 101 14.09 14.12 4.06
CA MET A 101 13.05 15.13 3.84
C MET A 101 13.58 16.34 3.06
N MET A 102 14.74 16.87 3.49
CA MET A 102 15.38 17.99 2.81
C MET A 102 15.68 17.65 1.35
N LYS A 103 16.20 16.45 1.10
CA LYS A 103 16.54 16.05 -0.27
C LYS A 103 15.32 15.87 -1.17
N LEU A 104 14.20 15.39 -0.62
CA LEU A 104 12.92 15.29 -1.34
C LEU A 104 12.43 16.68 -1.76
N ILE A 105 12.38 17.63 -0.81
CA ILE A 105 11.93 19.01 -1.05
C ILE A 105 12.81 19.70 -2.10
N GLU A 106 14.14 19.61 -1.96
CA GLU A 106 15.09 20.16 -2.94
C GLU A 106 14.90 19.60 -4.35
N SER A 107 14.43 18.35 -4.45
CA SER A 107 14.22 17.66 -5.72
C SER A 107 12.80 17.80 -6.26
N GLY A 108 11.93 18.57 -5.60
CA GLY A 108 10.54 18.77 -6.01
C GLY A 108 9.62 17.58 -5.74
N ILE A 109 9.99 16.68 -4.83
CA ILE A 109 9.10 15.63 -4.32
C ILE A 109 8.42 16.16 -3.05
N GLU A 110 7.10 16.08 -3.02
CA GLU A 110 6.29 16.54 -1.90
C GLU A 110 6.31 15.52 -0.78
N VAL A 111 6.37 16.01 0.46
CA VAL A 111 6.18 15.20 1.67
C VAL A 111 4.77 15.46 2.16
N THR A 112 3.93 14.43 2.07
CA THR A 112 2.49 14.54 2.33
C THR A 112 2.12 14.13 3.74
N ALA A 113 2.97 13.34 4.41
CA ALA A 113 2.85 12.99 5.82
C ALA A 113 4.18 12.57 6.44
N LEU A 114 4.29 12.72 7.76
CA LEU A 114 5.32 12.09 8.59
C LEU A 114 4.66 11.64 9.89
N HIS A 115 4.62 10.33 10.16
CA HIS A 115 3.92 9.77 11.31
C HIS A 115 4.51 8.42 11.76
N ASN A 116 4.02 7.90 12.88
CA ASN A 116 4.37 6.57 13.37
C ASN A 116 3.37 5.50 12.90
N HIS A 117 3.83 4.30 12.58
CA HIS A 117 2.95 3.11 12.51
C HIS A 117 2.95 2.35 13.85
N LEU A 118 4.11 2.28 14.50
CA LEU A 118 4.34 1.45 15.67
C LEU A 118 4.79 2.31 16.84
N ARG A 119 4.11 2.18 17.98
CA ARG A 119 4.50 2.88 19.21
C ARG A 119 5.49 2.03 19.98
N ARG A 120 6.54 2.63 20.54
CA ARG A 120 7.54 1.97 21.42
C ARG A 120 8.45 0.96 20.69
N ALA A 121 8.44 0.93 19.37
CA ALA A 121 9.36 0.11 18.59
C ALA A 121 10.80 0.56 18.83
N GLN A 122 11.74 -0.39 18.86
CA GLN A 122 13.17 -0.12 19.08
C GLN A 122 14.05 -0.87 18.07
N PRO A 123 14.90 -0.20 17.27
CA PRO A 123 14.98 1.27 17.15
C PRO A 123 13.65 1.87 16.66
N GLU A 124 13.40 3.13 17.02
CA GLU A 124 12.20 3.83 16.58
C GLU A 124 12.25 4.11 15.07
N THR A 125 11.09 3.97 14.43
CA THR A 125 10.91 4.27 13.01
C THR A 125 9.71 5.19 12.79
N MET A 126 9.87 6.10 11.84
CA MET A 126 8.84 6.99 11.33
C MET A 126 8.62 6.72 9.85
N TYR A 127 7.43 7.08 9.36
CA TYR A 127 6.93 6.75 8.04
C TYR A 127 6.60 8.06 7.33
N MET A 128 7.30 8.30 6.22
CA MET A 128 7.20 9.53 5.46
C MET A 128 6.52 9.25 4.13
N HIS A 129 5.33 9.83 3.95
CA HIS A 129 4.59 9.70 2.70
C HIS A 129 5.06 10.75 1.71
N VAL A 130 5.18 10.34 0.46
CA VAL A 130 5.68 11.19 -0.62
C VAL A 130 4.75 11.17 -1.81
N LEU A 131 4.69 12.30 -2.52
CA LEU A 131 3.95 12.49 -3.77
C LEU A 131 4.84 13.22 -4.78
N GLY A 132 4.76 12.85 -6.05
CA GLY A 132 5.40 13.57 -7.12
C GLY A 132 4.73 13.36 -8.46
N HIS A 133 4.83 14.36 -9.32
CA HIS A 133 4.33 14.31 -10.69
C HIS A 133 5.43 14.71 -11.68
N GLY A 134 5.51 14.03 -12.81
CA GLY A 134 6.38 14.42 -13.91
C GLY A 134 6.93 13.23 -14.70
N ASP A 135 8.11 13.43 -15.24
CA ASP A 135 8.84 12.40 -15.97
C ASP A 135 9.28 11.26 -15.03
N PRO A 136 8.98 9.99 -15.35
CA PRO A 136 9.19 8.88 -14.44
C PRO A 136 10.67 8.62 -14.12
N GLU A 137 11.60 8.84 -15.05
CA GLU A 137 13.04 8.66 -14.81
C GLU A 137 13.61 9.78 -13.92
N LYS A 138 13.15 11.02 -14.12
CA LYS A 138 13.52 12.14 -13.23
C LYS A 138 12.99 11.95 -11.82
N LEU A 139 11.73 11.52 -11.68
CA LEU A 139 11.15 11.17 -10.38
C LEU A 139 11.96 10.08 -9.69
N ALA A 140 12.29 8.99 -10.40
CA ALA A 140 13.11 7.90 -9.88
C ALA A 140 14.50 8.38 -9.45
N THR A 141 15.14 9.25 -10.23
CA THR A 141 16.45 9.85 -9.90
C THR A 141 16.40 10.71 -8.64
N ALA A 142 15.36 11.52 -8.50
CA ALA A 142 15.13 12.35 -7.31
C ALA A 142 14.95 11.49 -6.06
N LEU A 143 14.10 10.46 -6.16
CA LEU A 143 13.84 9.49 -5.08
C LEU A 143 15.09 8.70 -4.71
N HIS A 144 15.90 8.27 -5.68
CA HIS A 144 17.19 7.63 -5.43
C HIS A 144 18.11 8.53 -4.60
N SER A 145 18.23 9.79 -4.99
CA SER A 145 19.10 10.77 -4.31
C SER A 145 18.66 11.00 -2.86
N ALA A 146 17.35 11.00 -2.60
CA ALA A 146 16.81 11.10 -1.25
C ALA A 146 17.06 9.81 -0.44
N LEU A 147 16.84 8.63 -1.03
CA LEU A 147 17.08 7.34 -0.36
C LEU A 147 18.56 7.15 0.01
N GLN A 148 19.50 7.70 -0.77
CA GLN A 148 20.93 7.73 -0.43
C GLN A 148 21.27 8.51 0.85
N GLN A 149 20.34 9.32 1.36
CA GLN A 149 20.47 9.99 2.67
C GLN A 149 20.04 9.09 3.84
N SER A 150 19.72 7.82 3.57
CA SER A 150 19.34 6.80 4.55
C SER A 150 20.16 5.52 4.37
N ALA A 151 20.04 4.59 5.32
CA ALA A 151 20.61 3.25 5.20
C ALA A 151 19.71 2.27 4.41
N THR A 152 18.62 2.74 3.79
CA THR A 152 17.68 1.89 3.03
C THR A 152 18.44 1.07 1.98
N PRO A 153 18.36 -0.28 2.02
CA PRO A 153 19.06 -1.11 1.05
C PRO A 153 18.50 -0.94 -0.37
N LEU A 154 19.31 -0.41 -1.28
CA LEU A 154 18.93 -0.18 -2.69
C LEU A 154 19.40 -1.29 -3.64
N SER A 155 20.24 -2.21 -3.18
CA SER A 155 20.81 -3.24 -4.05
C SER A 155 19.75 -4.23 -4.54
N ASP A 156 19.83 -4.60 -5.83
CA ASP A 156 19.20 -5.80 -6.38
C ASP A 156 19.90 -7.09 -5.97
N THR A 157 20.67 -7.07 -4.88
CA THR A 157 21.05 -8.32 -4.21
C THR A 157 19.75 -9.10 -4.05
N PRO A 158 19.62 -10.30 -4.64
CA PRO A 158 18.40 -11.04 -4.56
C PRO A 158 18.09 -11.14 -3.07
N ALA A 159 17.02 -10.46 -2.61
CA ALA A 159 16.38 -10.86 -1.39
C ALA A 159 16.10 -12.33 -1.65
N SER A 160 16.86 -13.21 -0.98
CA SER A 160 17.04 -14.58 -1.43
C SER A 160 15.72 -15.09 -1.97
N ALA A 161 15.67 -15.38 -3.27
CA ALA A 161 14.49 -15.91 -3.96
C ALA A 161 14.25 -17.36 -3.49
N THR A 162 14.22 -17.53 -2.18
CA THR A 162 14.02 -18.75 -1.42
C THR A 162 13.16 -18.30 -0.23
N ALA A 163 11.85 -18.31 -0.35
CA ALA A 163 11.18 -19.58 -0.52
C ALA A 163 9.90 -19.43 -1.33
N ALA A 164 9.69 -20.36 -2.28
CA ALA A 164 8.36 -20.86 -2.59
C ALA A 164 7.54 -20.93 -1.30
N SER A 165 6.27 -20.49 -1.34
CA SER A 165 5.33 -20.42 -0.21
C SER A 165 5.63 -21.47 0.86
N LYS A 166 6.52 -21.16 1.80
CA LYS A 166 6.72 -22.02 2.95
C LYS A 166 5.41 -21.94 3.71
N ALA A 167 4.91 -23.11 4.13
CA ALA A 167 3.82 -23.16 5.07
C ALA A 167 4.16 -22.20 6.21
N ILE A 168 3.30 -21.20 6.40
CA ILE A 168 3.41 -20.25 7.50
C ILE A 168 2.76 -20.90 8.72
N ASP A 169 3.35 -20.72 9.90
CA ASP A 169 2.79 -21.25 11.16
C ASP A 169 1.60 -20.40 11.63
N LEU A 170 0.57 -20.31 10.78
CA LEU A 170 -0.67 -19.57 11.00
C LEU A 170 -1.83 -20.31 10.35
N ASP A 171 -2.98 -20.33 11.01
CA ASP A 171 -4.24 -20.73 10.41
C ASP A 171 -4.76 -19.60 9.49
N THR A 172 -4.18 -19.55 8.29
CA THR A 172 -4.56 -18.60 7.25
C THR A 172 -6.01 -18.78 6.78
N SER A 173 -6.60 -19.97 6.95
CA SER A 173 -7.98 -20.22 6.57
C SER A 173 -8.98 -19.54 7.50
N THR A 174 -8.71 -19.53 8.81
CA THR A 174 -9.48 -18.77 9.80
C THR A 174 -9.38 -17.26 9.54
N ILE A 175 -8.18 -16.77 9.18
CA ILE A 175 -7.98 -15.37 8.81
C ILE A 175 -8.81 -15.03 7.55
N ASP A 176 -8.73 -15.84 6.50
CA ASP A 176 -9.44 -15.62 5.25
C ASP A 176 -10.96 -15.57 5.44
N GLN A 177 -11.50 -16.50 6.24
CA GLN A 177 -12.93 -16.55 6.55
C GLN A 177 -13.37 -15.33 7.35
N ALA A 178 -12.60 -14.91 8.35
CA ALA A 178 -12.92 -13.77 9.18
C ALA A 178 -12.89 -12.45 8.40
N LEU A 179 -11.85 -12.25 7.57
CA LEU A 179 -11.66 -11.02 6.80
C LEU A 179 -12.41 -11.03 5.46
N GLY A 180 -12.96 -12.19 5.07
CA GLY A 180 -13.65 -12.39 3.79
C GLY A 180 -12.76 -12.22 2.56
N ARG A 181 -11.43 -12.26 2.72
CA ARG A 181 -10.44 -12.03 1.67
C ARG A 181 -9.26 -12.97 1.86
N LYS A 182 -8.75 -13.48 0.74
CA LYS A 182 -7.55 -14.31 0.72
C LYS A 182 -6.29 -13.43 0.76
N GLY A 183 -5.42 -13.70 1.71
CA GLY A 183 -4.10 -13.11 1.79
C GLY A 183 -3.02 -13.82 0.97
N LYS A 184 -1.79 -13.32 1.09
CA LYS A 184 -0.59 -13.91 0.51
C LYS A 184 0.53 -13.96 1.54
N VAL A 185 1.32 -15.02 1.51
CA VAL A 185 2.54 -15.11 2.33
C VAL A 185 3.68 -14.38 1.62
N ASN A 186 4.29 -13.42 2.30
CA ASN A 186 5.45 -12.69 1.84
C ASN A 186 6.43 -12.48 3.02
N GLY A 187 7.71 -12.81 2.84
CA GLY A 187 8.71 -12.65 3.90
C GLY A 187 8.37 -13.36 5.21
N GLY A 188 7.55 -14.42 5.18
CA GLY A 188 7.07 -15.11 6.38
C GLY A 188 6.03 -14.33 7.19
N VAL A 189 5.30 -13.43 6.54
CA VAL A 189 4.14 -12.67 7.05
C VAL A 189 2.96 -12.96 6.14
N TYR A 190 1.76 -13.14 6.70
CA TYR A 190 0.52 -13.25 5.93
C TYR A 190 -0.09 -11.85 5.73
N GLN A 191 -0.18 -11.39 4.49
CA GLN A 191 -0.61 -10.04 4.15
C GLN A 191 -1.96 -10.10 3.42
N VAL A 192 -2.92 -9.34 3.90
CA VAL A 192 -4.27 -9.23 3.33
C VAL A 192 -4.46 -7.79 2.86
N SER A 193 -4.87 -7.62 1.60
CA SER A 193 -5.20 -6.33 1.00
C SER A 193 -6.70 -6.28 0.73
N ILE A 194 -7.36 -5.24 1.22
CA ILE A 194 -8.82 -5.13 1.21
C ILE A 194 -9.19 -3.77 0.58
N PRO A 195 -9.66 -3.78 -0.68
CA PRO A 195 -10.02 -2.53 -1.36
C PRO A 195 -11.29 -1.91 -0.78
N ARG A 196 -11.28 -0.57 -0.70
CA ARG A 196 -12.48 0.22 -0.42
C ARG A 196 -13.47 0.14 -1.59
N ALA A 197 -14.73 0.39 -1.31
CA ALA A 197 -15.77 0.44 -2.35
C ALA A 197 -15.68 1.72 -3.18
N GLU A 198 -15.26 2.83 -2.57
CA GLU A 198 -15.10 4.11 -3.25
C GLU A 198 -13.92 4.10 -4.22
N SER A 199 -14.07 4.81 -5.34
CA SER A 199 -12.93 5.21 -6.16
C SER A 199 -12.20 6.36 -5.47
N ILE A 200 -10.94 6.11 -5.13
CA ILE A 200 -10.09 7.09 -4.46
C ILE A 200 -9.35 7.93 -5.50
N LYS A 201 -9.26 9.23 -5.22
CA LYS A 201 -8.50 10.20 -6.00
C LYS A 201 -7.63 11.05 -5.11
N ASP A 202 -6.60 11.65 -5.67
CA ASP A 202 -5.79 12.72 -5.09
C ASP A 202 -5.55 13.76 -6.19
N ASP A 203 -5.84 15.04 -5.91
CA ASP A 203 -5.86 16.13 -6.91
C ASP A 203 -6.65 15.76 -8.20
N GLY A 204 -7.81 15.12 -8.02
CA GLY A 204 -8.69 14.68 -9.12
C GLY A 204 -8.20 13.45 -9.92
N MET A 205 -7.00 12.96 -9.63
CA MET A 205 -6.38 11.80 -10.29
C MET A 205 -6.68 10.50 -9.55
N GLU A 206 -7.02 9.42 -10.27
CA GLU A 206 -7.29 8.12 -9.65
C GLU A 206 -6.06 7.52 -8.95
N VAL A 207 -6.24 7.05 -7.72
CA VAL A 207 -5.23 6.35 -6.92
C VAL A 207 -5.64 4.87 -6.76
N PRO A 208 -5.09 3.95 -7.57
CA PRO A 208 -5.39 2.53 -7.47
C PRO A 208 -4.92 1.92 -6.15
N ASP A 209 -5.53 0.81 -5.75
CA ASP A 209 -5.23 0.06 -4.51
C ASP A 209 -3.72 -0.17 -4.29
N ALA A 210 -2.99 -0.48 -5.38
CA ALA A 210 -1.56 -0.74 -5.36
C ALA A 210 -0.68 0.50 -5.06
N MET A 211 -1.27 1.69 -4.97
CA MET A 211 -0.63 2.95 -4.57
C MET A 211 -0.94 3.32 -3.11
N GLY A 212 -1.41 2.37 -2.29
CA GLY A 212 -1.59 2.57 -0.85
C GLY A 212 -3.00 3.02 -0.45
N SER A 213 -3.99 2.87 -1.33
CA SER A 213 -5.38 3.25 -1.06
C SER A 213 -6.27 2.07 -0.61
N ALA A 214 -5.74 0.85 -0.59
CA ALA A 214 -6.38 -0.32 0.01
C ALA A 214 -5.97 -0.51 1.48
N ILE A 215 -6.89 -1.06 2.28
CA ILE A 215 -6.59 -1.47 3.66
C ILE A 215 -5.57 -2.61 3.62
N ALA A 216 -4.53 -2.50 4.43
CA ALA A 216 -3.49 -3.52 4.57
C ALA A 216 -3.54 -4.12 5.97
N ILE A 217 -3.57 -5.44 6.09
CA ILE A 217 -3.53 -6.15 7.37
C ILE A 217 -2.47 -7.25 7.28
N ASN A 218 -1.51 -7.22 8.19
CA ASN A 218 -0.38 -8.14 8.20
C ASN A 218 -0.38 -8.98 9.48
N PHE A 219 -0.11 -10.28 9.35
CA PHE A 219 0.03 -11.22 10.46
C PHE A 219 1.42 -11.86 10.42
N GLN A 220 2.21 -11.61 11.45
CA GLN A 220 3.47 -12.31 11.68
C GLN A 220 3.27 -13.37 12.76
N PRO A 221 3.52 -14.66 12.48
CA PRO A 221 3.46 -15.70 13.50
C PRO A 221 4.46 -15.44 14.62
N THR A 222 4.01 -15.60 15.85
CA THR A 222 4.84 -15.51 17.07
C THR A 222 4.86 -16.83 17.85
N GLY A 223 4.33 -17.90 17.25
CA GLY A 223 4.27 -19.25 17.80
C GLY A 223 3.02 -19.53 18.64
N SER A 224 2.76 -20.82 18.89
CA SER A 224 1.65 -21.30 19.74
C SER A 224 0.27 -20.77 19.32
N GLY A 225 0.01 -20.65 18.01
CA GLY A 225 -1.25 -20.14 17.47
C GLY A 225 -1.44 -18.63 17.60
N LYS A 226 -0.39 -17.89 17.98
CA LYS A 226 -0.42 -16.43 18.09
C LYS A 226 0.22 -15.73 16.90
N ALA A 227 -0.19 -14.48 16.70
CA ALA A 227 0.43 -13.57 15.74
C ALA A 227 0.56 -12.16 16.31
N ALA A 228 1.62 -11.48 15.91
CA ALA A 228 1.66 -10.03 15.91
C ALA A 228 0.93 -9.51 14.67
N ILE A 229 0.03 -8.54 14.87
CA ILE A 229 -0.70 -7.86 13.80
C ILE A 229 -0.42 -6.37 13.80
N THR A 230 -0.36 -5.82 12.60
CA THR A 230 -0.37 -4.39 12.33
C THR A 230 -0.83 -4.18 10.90
N GLY A 231 -1.03 -2.93 10.52
CA GLY A 231 -1.61 -2.58 9.25
C GLY A 231 -2.20 -1.19 9.30
N ASP A 232 -2.98 -0.91 8.26
CA ASP A 232 -3.49 0.41 7.99
C ASP A 232 -4.92 0.33 7.48
N PHE A 233 -5.85 0.90 8.25
CA PHE A 233 -7.21 1.12 7.81
C PHE A 233 -7.31 2.45 7.07
N VAL A 234 -7.79 2.39 5.83
CA VAL A 234 -8.19 3.56 5.02
C VAL A 234 -9.67 3.82 5.29
N LEU A 235 -10.01 4.99 5.82
CA LEU A 235 -11.32 5.31 6.38
C LEU A 235 -11.84 6.65 5.86
N ILE A 236 -13.16 6.80 5.74
CA ILE A 236 -13.78 8.13 5.65
C ILE A 236 -14.12 8.65 7.06
N ALA A 237 -14.39 9.96 7.18
CA ALA A 237 -14.61 10.63 8.46
C ALA A 237 -15.62 9.91 9.39
N SER A 238 -16.73 9.40 8.84
CA SER A 238 -17.78 8.73 9.61
C SER A 238 -17.38 7.35 10.15
N GLU A 239 -16.35 6.72 9.60
CA GLU A 239 -15.90 5.37 9.96
C GLU A 239 -14.80 5.37 11.03
N VAL A 240 -14.07 6.49 11.20
CA VAL A 240 -12.91 6.60 12.11
C VAL A 240 -13.25 6.15 13.53
N ASN A 241 -14.21 6.79 14.19
CA ASN A 241 -14.54 6.46 15.58
C ASN A 241 -15.19 5.07 15.76
N PRO A 242 -16.10 4.63 14.87
CA PRO A 242 -16.59 3.25 14.89
C PRO A 242 -15.48 2.19 14.81
N VAL A 243 -14.54 2.34 13.87
CA VAL A 243 -13.41 1.41 13.71
C VAL A 243 -12.49 1.44 14.94
N LEU A 244 -12.12 2.64 15.41
CA LEU A 244 -11.31 2.80 16.62
C LEU A 244 -11.93 2.08 17.81
N ARG A 245 -13.23 2.26 18.02
CA ARG A 245 -13.96 1.59 19.11
C ARG A 245 -13.90 0.08 18.98
N ALA A 246 -14.20 -0.46 17.80
CA ALA A 246 -14.18 -1.90 17.54
C ALA A 246 -12.79 -2.52 17.80
N LEU A 247 -11.72 -1.85 17.37
CA LEU A 247 -10.34 -2.29 17.64
C LEU A 247 -10.05 -2.28 19.15
N ARG A 248 -10.34 -1.16 19.84
CA ARG A 248 -10.03 -1.00 21.27
C ARG A 248 -10.83 -1.96 22.15
N GLU A 249 -12.11 -2.18 21.87
CA GLU A 249 -12.94 -3.16 22.58
C GLU A 249 -12.49 -4.61 22.34
N SER A 250 -11.81 -4.86 21.22
CA SER A 250 -11.21 -6.16 20.90
C SER A 250 -9.79 -6.34 21.46
N GLY A 251 -9.27 -5.35 22.20
CA GLY A 251 -7.91 -5.37 22.75
C GLY A 251 -6.82 -5.11 21.71
N ILE A 252 -7.16 -4.52 20.56
CA ILE A 252 -6.21 -4.10 19.53
C ILE A 252 -5.87 -2.63 19.75
N GLU A 253 -4.58 -2.30 19.89
CA GLU A 253 -4.14 -0.93 20.09
C GLU A 253 -4.26 -0.13 18.80
N VAL A 254 -4.86 1.07 18.86
CA VAL A 254 -4.73 2.07 17.79
C VAL A 254 -3.48 2.90 18.07
N THR A 255 -2.55 2.91 17.13
CA THR A 255 -1.23 3.52 17.28
C THR A 255 -1.15 4.92 16.65
N ALA A 256 -1.94 5.20 15.62
CA ALA A 256 -2.04 6.51 14.98
C ALA A 256 -3.39 6.68 14.24
N VAL A 257 -3.81 7.94 14.07
CA VAL A 257 -4.85 8.36 13.11
C VAL A 257 -4.34 9.63 12.42
N HIS A 258 -4.24 9.60 11.09
CA HIS A 258 -3.63 10.68 10.28
C HIS A 258 -4.12 10.66 8.83
N ASN A 259 -3.48 11.40 7.93
CA ASN A 259 -3.71 11.38 6.48
C ASN A 259 -2.43 10.99 5.73
N HIS A 260 -2.55 10.38 4.54
CA HIS A 260 -1.40 10.11 3.65
C HIS A 260 -1.34 11.08 2.47
N MET A 261 -2.49 11.58 2.02
CA MET A 261 -2.66 12.48 0.88
C MET A 261 -3.08 13.86 1.37
N LEU A 262 -2.85 14.87 0.52
CA LEU A 262 -3.21 16.26 0.82
C LEU A 262 -4.59 16.61 0.26
N ASP A 263 -4.89 16.22 -0.99
CA ASP A 263 -6.07 16.63 -1.76
C ASP A 263 -6.92 15.42 -2.19
N ASP A 264 -7.10 14.48 -1.26
CA ASP A 264 -7.80 13.24 -1.48
C ASP A 264 -9.33 13.39 -1.55
N GLN A 265 -9.93 12.61 -2.46
CA GLN A 265 -11.37 12.53 -2.62
C GLN A 265 -11.83 11.05 -2.69
N PRO A 266 -12.75 10.61 -1.80
CA PRO A 266 -13.25 11.35 -0.61
C PRO A 266 -12.11 11.65 0.37
N ARG A 267 -12.31 12.56 1.33
CA ARG A 267 -11.30 12.80 2.38
C ARG A 267 -11.12 11.52 3.22
N LEU A 268 -9.91 10.99 3.21
CA LEU A 268 -9.49 9.78 3.89
C LEU A 268 -8.74 10.10 5.18
N PHE A 269 -8.83 9.13 6.08
CA PHE A 269 -8.08 9.02 7.32
C PHE A 269 -7.46 7.64 7.36
N PHE A 270 -6.23 7.55 7.80
CA PHE A 270 -5.45 6.33 7.93
C PHE A 270 -5.32 6.02 9.40
N MET A 271 -5.50 4.75 9.77
CA MET A 271 -5.47 4.30 11.15
C MET A 271 -4.60 3.08 11.30
N HIS A 272 -3.51 3.26 12.03
CA HIS A 272 -2.56 2.21 12.33
C HIS A 272 -2.92 1.52 13.64
N PHE A 273 -2.56 0.24 13.73
CA PHE A 273 -2.87 -0.58 14.89
C PHE A 273 -1.76 -1.57 15.22
N TRP A 274 -1.79 -2.10 16.44
CA TRP A 274 -0.87 -3.12 16.93
C TRP A 274 -1.55 -4.07 17.93
N ALA A 275 -1.26 -5.36 17.81
CA ALA A 275 -1.55 -6.35 18.85
C ALA A 275 -0.69 -7.60 18.66
N ASN A 276 -0.50 -8.37 19.73
CA ASN A 276 0.11 -9.70 19.67
C ASN A 276 -0.67 -10.67 20.57
N ASP A 277 -1.43 -11.58 19.96
CA ASP A 277 -2.36 -12.47 20.66
C ASP A 277 -2.75 -13.68 19.79
N ASP A 278 -3.67 -14.52 20.31
CA ASP A 278 -4.30 -15.61 19.57
C ASP A 278 -4.91 -15.16 18.23
N VAL A 279 -4.59 -15.89 17.16
CA VAL A 279 -4.97 -15.52 15.79
C VAL A 279 -6.49 -15.44 15.62
N GLY A 280 -7.26 -16.34 16.25
CA GLY A 280 -8.71 -16.35 16.15
C GLY A 280 -9.34 -15.13 16.82
N LYS A 281 -8.82 -14.75 18.00
CA LYS A 281 -9.24 -13.51 18.69
C LYS A 281 -8.93 -12.26 17.85
N LEU A 282 -7.72 -12.19 17.30
CA LEU A 282 -7.29 -11.06 16.46
C LEU A 282 -8.12 -10.96 15.18
N ALA A 283 -8.32 -12.08 14.46
CA ALA A 283 -9.11 -12.13 13.24
C ALA A 283 -10.56 -11.69 13.49
N LYS A 284 -11.16 -12.12 14.61
CA LYS A 284 -12.50 -11.68 15.03
C LYS A 284 -12.56 -10.17 15.31
N GLY A 285 -11.57 -9.63 16.02
CA GLY A 285 -11.52 -8.19 16.32
C GLY A 285 -11.36 -7.34 15.05
N LEU A 286 -10.48 -7.76 14.13
CA LEU A 286 -10.31 -7.12 12.83
C LEU A 286 -11.57 -7.20 11.96
N LYS A 287 -12.29 -8.32 12.00
CA LYS A 287 -13.60 -8.43 11.32
C LYS A 287 -14.57 -7.38 11.85
N LEU A 288 -14.72 -7.23 13.17
CA LEU A 288 -15.64 -6.24 13.77
C LEU A 288 -15.31 -4.81 13.33
N ALA A 289 -14.01 -4.50 13.19
CA ALA A 289 -13.56 -3.23 12.65
C ALA A 289 -13.91 -3.08 11.16
N LEU A 290 -13.63 -4.09 10.33
CA LEU A 290 -13.96 -4.10 8.91
C LEU A 290 -15.48 -4.01 8.63
N ASP A 291 -16.32 -4.56 9.50
CA ASP A 291 -17.78 -4.45 9.40
C ASP A 291 -18.27 -2.98 9.54
N GLN A 292 -17.41 -2.06 10.01
CA GLN A 292 -17.69 -0.61 10.07
C GLN A 292 -17.23 0.16 8.83
N VAL A 293 -16.69 -0.53 7.82
CA VAL A 293 -16.07 0.09 6.65
C VAL A 293 -16.82 -0.30 5.37
N HIS A 294 -17.01 0.66 4.46
CA HIS A 294 -17.57 0.38 3.15
C HIS A 294 -16.53 -0.24 2.21
N LEU A 295 -16.53 -1.57 2.14
CA LEU A 295 -15.57 -2.36 1.38
C LEU A 295 -16.13 -2.78 0.03
N LYS A 296 -15.28 -2.82 -1.01
CA LYS A 296 -15.66 -3.39 -2.31
C LYS A 296 -15.95 -4.86 -2.11
N THR A 297 -17.18 -5.31 -2.37
CA THR A 297 -17.57 -6.73 -2.22
C THR A 297 -16.68 -7.63 -3.10
N GLY A 298 -16.31 -8.80 -2.57
CA GLY A 298 -15.42 -9.73 -3.28
C GLY A 298 -16.00 -10.14 -4.64
N SER A 299 -15.15 -10.10 -5.67
CA SER A 299 -15.33 -10.81 -6.93
C SER A 299 -14.84 -12.24 -6.81
#